data_AF-A0A7S2GTW3-F1
#
_entry.id   AF-A0A7S2GTW3-F1
#
_cell.length_a   1.000
_cell.length_b   1.000
_cell.length_c   1.000
_cell.angle_alpha   90.00
_cell.angle_beta   90.00
_cell.angle_gamma   90.00
#
_symmetry.space_group_name_H-M   'P 1'
#
loop_
_entity.id
_entity.type
_entity.pdbx_description
1 polymer ?
#
loop_
_entity_poly.entity_id
_entity_poly.type
_entity_poly.pdbx_seq_one_letter_code
_entity_poly.pdbx_strand_id
1 'polypeptide(L)'
;DCSGQGGISYAEFMEVVQFSRSRPNRFDRYSLSTSCASLPENEPHLVLHFDVNNTIMMLDTATGADSIKMLGTVFANSAWGVVEEDDEGKPKNWVLKHKDISILAPEPGLLTYKEYVDLIHPPDENASKEWNAKEKKARKSLVWTFTDPGHPGERFRPELEDMNRALLLPEDVRGTPKAVAAGLQGNMVQLLPSFLHMLRELKTSGRSFTLLFRTFGHDLELVQKELNALCEGRHPLFPDDIKLDGSDGEPDYRMHLGNPGACGTFFRNPERDDIALIMGTIRQPRNVSEYPTFYEGNQDISIIEGPSAVISKVTELSGQQRTYALRDYYTAWSSMGLKSRGGKPFFLSWHDDTTHSIFFDDNITAADPKIVDPINADHWPRRFCNPQLFGVHLVQAQPLMSIVKKEYFLDCIRDCEAARRSKLRRWDVARRLLGDLASVQHVLKSLVAGTARNEAPGLERKAFQPWCFSKKVSLATHAGTFDEDCDDDYVTAHITARSRTVAEFLRDAGQGPLRHA
;
A
#
# COMPACT_ATOMS: atom_id res chain seq x y z
N ASP A 1 17.28 -3.52 10.00
CA ASP A 1 16.66 -3.22 11.30
C ASP A 1 15.31 -2.60 11.01
N CYS A 2 14.24 -3.16 11.59
CA CYS A 2 12.85 -2.74 11.41
C CYS A 2 12.49 -1.51 12.25
N SER A 3 13.44 -0.95 13.02
CA SER A 3 13.26 0.22 13.89
C SER A 3 13.21 1.57 13.16
N GLY A 4 13.30 1.60 11.82
CA GLY A 4 13.48 2.85 11.07
C GLY A 4 14.86 3.51 11.27
N GLN A 5 15.70 3.00 12.18
CA GLN A 5 17.09 3.40 12.30
C GLN A 5 17.97 2.57 11.33
N GLY A 6 18.11 3.11 10.12
CA GLY A 6 19.39 3.13 9.41
C GLY A 6 20.06 1.78 9.12
N GLY A 7 19.54 1.04 8.13
CA GLY A 7 20.33 0.07 7.36
C GLY A 7 19.98 0.16 5.87
N ILE A 8 20.93 -0.18 4.99
CA ILE A 8 20.65 -0.50 3.60
C ILE A 8 20.36 -2.01 3.53
N SER A 9 19.21 -2.40 2.99
CA SER A 9 18.92 -3.83 2.80
C SER A 9 19.90 -4.46 1.79
N TYR A 10 20.05 -5.79 1.78
CA TYR A 10 20.91 -6.45 0.79
C TYR A 10 20.45 -6.16 -0.65
N ALA A 11 19.14 -6.11 -0.88
CA ALA A 11 18.58 -5.73 -2.18
C ALA A 11 19.00 -4.30 -2.56
N GLU A 12 18.79 -3.32 -1.69
CA GLU A 12 19.22 -1.94 -1.91
C GLU A 12 20.74 -1.83 -2.09
N PHE A 13 21.55 -2.61 -1.34
CA PHE A 13 23.00 -2.62 -1.49
C PHE A 13 23.42 -3.17 -2.86
N MET A 14 22.85 -4.30 -3.28
CA MET A 14 23.12 -4.89 -4.58
C MET A 14 22.68 -3.97 -5.72
N GLU A 15 21.62 -3.20 -5.53
CA GLU A 15 21.18 -2.15 -6.46
C GLU A 15 22.19 -1.01 -6.56
N VAL A 16 22.69 -0.49 -5.43
CA VAL A 16 23.77 0.53 -5.45
C VAL A 16 25.02 0.00 -6.15
N VAL A 17 25.38 -1.27 -5.93
CA VAL A 17 26.51 -1.92 -6.62
C VAL A 17 26.26 -2.03 -8.12
N GLN A 18 25.09 -2.49 -8.56
CA GLN A 18 24.74 -2.56 -9.98
C GLN A 18 24.76 -1.17 -10.64
N PHE A 19 24.24 -0.16 -9.95
CA PHE A 19 24.20 1.22 -10.43
C PHE A 19 25.59 1.86 -10.53
N SER A 20 26.46 1.63 -9.54
CA SER A 20 27.87 2.08 -9.57
C SER A 20 28.67 1.52 -10.75
N ARG A 21 28.22 0.41 -11.33
CA ARG A 21 28.88 -0.26 -12.47
C ARG A 21 28.35 0.20 -13.84
N SER A 22 27.16 0.81 -13.91
CA SER A 22 26.43 0.99 -15.17
C SER A 22 26.58 2.38 -15.84
N ARG A 23 27.21 3.39 -15.22
CA ARG A 23 27.51 4.68 -15.89
C ARG A 23 28.79 5.39 -15.40
N PRO A 24 29.62 5.94 -16.30
CA PRO A 24 30.63 6.94 -15.94
C PRO A 24 30.00 8.35 -15.87
N ASN A 25 30.32 9.08 -14.80
CA ASN A 25 30.25 10.54 -14.61
C ASN A 25 29.14 11.32 -15.34
N ARG A 26 27.94 11.41 -14.74
CA ARG A 26 26.94 12.45 -15.08
C ARG A 26 26.36 13.21 -13.89
N PHE A 27 27.01 13.14 -12.72
CA PHE A 27 26.56 13.81 -11.50
C PHE A 27 27.69 14.61 -10.83
N ASP A 28 28.34 15.50 -11.58
CA ASP A 28 29.21 16.55 -11.01
C ASP A 28 28.42 17.68 -10.32
N ARG A 29 27.08 17.63 -10.27
CA ARG A 29 26.26 18.61 -9.54
C ARG A 29 26.21 18.40 -8.02
N TYR A 30 26.76 17.30 -7.51
CA TYR A 30 26.92 17.07 -6.07
C TYR A 30 28.34 17.32 -5.57
N SER A 31 29.15 18.05 -6.34
CA SER A 31 30.27 18.78 -5.76
C SER A 31 29.70 20.01 -5.07
N LEU A 32 29.65 20.00 -3.74
CA LEU A 32 30.29 21.02 -2.89
C LEU A 32 29.92 20.87 -1.42
N SER A 33 30.96 20.99 -0.61
CA SER A 33 30.98 21.58 0.73
C SER A 33 30.38 20.80 1.90
N THR A 34 31.26 20.61 2.88
CA THR A 34 31.04 20.10 4.22
C THR A 34 30.34 21.13 5.12
N SER A 35 29.19 21.68 4.69
CA SER A 35 28.35 22.48 5.57
C SER A 35 26.91 21.99 5.59
N CYS A 36 26.42 21.76 6.80
CA CYS A 36 25.03 21.55 7.12
C CYS A 36 24.13 22.61 6.45
N ALA A 37 22.97 22.17 5.96
CA ALA A 37 21.84 22.96 5.44
C ALA A 37 21.98 23.64 4.05
N SER A 38 21.58 22.90 2.99
CA SER A 38 20.66 23.38 1.94
C SER A 38 20.28 22.21 1.01
N LEU A 39 19.03 21.72 1.10
CA LEU A 39 18.42 20.82 0.12
C LEU A 39 18.21 21.60 -1.21
N PRO A 40 18.10 20.92 -2.38
CA PRO A 40 18.05 21.58 -3.68
C PRO A 40 16.89 22.59 -3.77
N GLU A 41 17.12 23.69 -4.49
CA GLU A 41 16.26 24.88 -4.64
C GLU A 41 14.82 24.64 -5.17
N ASN A 42 14.35 23.40 -5.36
CA ASN A 42 12.94 23.11 -5.66
C ASN A 42 12.54 21.73 -5.09
N GLU A 43 11.44 21.70 -4.33
CA GLU A 43 10.82 20.46 -3.87
C GLU A 43 10.28 19.63 -5.04
N PRO A 44 10.42 18.28 -5.04
CA PRO A 44 10.01 17.44 -6.16
C PRO A 44 8.50 17.52 -6.38
N HIS A 45 8.00 17.50 -7.61
CA HIS A 45 6.57 17.50 -7.89
C HIS A 45 5.86 16.29 -7.23
N LEU A 46 4.78 16.52 -6.47
CA LEU A 46 4.05 15.42 -5.81
C LEU A 46 3.08 14.73 -6.76
N VAL A 47 3.08 13.40 -6.78
CA VAL A 47 2.12 12.62 -7.56
C VAL A 47 1.29 11.77 -6.61
N LEU A 48 0.09 12.22 -6.30
CA LEU A 48 -0.71 11.64 -5.22
C LEU A 48 -1.77 10.71 -5.81
N HIS A 49 -1.59 9.41 -5.59
CA HIS A 49 -2.55 8.39 -5.94
C HIS A 49 -3.43 8.08 -4.72
N PHE A 50 -4.74 8.22 -4.85
CA PHE A 50 -5.69 7.90 -3.80
C PHE A 50 -6.62 6.79 -4.26
N ASP A 51 -6.67 5.70 -3.51
CA ASP A 51 -7.89 4.90 -3.50
C ASP A 51 -9.09 5.73 -3.02
N VAL A 52 -10.29 5.34 -3.41
CA VAL A 52 -11.52 6.04 -3.02
C VAL A 52 -12.09 5.51 -1.71
N ASN A 53 -12.51 4.25 -1.69
CA ASN A 53 -13.31 3.69 -0.61
C ASN A 53 -12.43 3.40 0.61
N ASN A 54 -12.91 3.68 1.83
CA ASN A 54 -12.13 3.62 3.07
C ASN A 54 -10.81 4.42 3.09
N THR A 55 -10.54 5.23 2.08
CA THR A 55 -9.30 6.03 2.01
C THR A 55 -9.66 7.50 2.12
N ILE A 56 -10.45 8.01 1.18
CA ILE A 56 -10.95 9.39 1.18
C ILE A 56 -12.47 9.48 1.31
N MET A 57 -13.18 8.34 1.35
CA MET A 57 -14.63 8.24 1.44
C MET A 57 -15.02 7.08 2.35
N MET A 58 -15.97 7.31 3.27
CA MET A 58 -16.50 6.29 4.20
C MET A 58 -17.83 5.72 3.73
N LEU A 59 -17.84 5.28 2.47
CA LEU A 59 -18.97 4.67 1.78
C LEU A 59 -18.42 3.59 0.86
N ASP A 60 -19.17 2.50 0.69
CA ASP A 60 -18.86 1.50 -0.33
C ASP A 60 -20.15 1.13 -1.07
N THR A 61 -20.34 1.73 -2.25
CA THR A 61 -21.53 1.47 -3.08
C THR A 61 -21.52 0.08 -3.70
N ALA A 62 -20.34 -0.54 -3.88
CA ALA A 62 -20.23 -1.87 -4.46
C ALA A 62 -20.72 -2.95 -3.48
N THR A 63 -20.59 -2.72 -2.17
CA THR A 63 -21.07 -3.66 -1.15
C THR A 63 -22.35 -3.21 -0.43
N GLY A 64 -22.80 -1.98 -0.67
CA GLY A 64 -23.97 -1.38 -0.02
C GLY A 64 -23.73 -1.04 1.45
N ALA A 65 -22.47 -0.85 1.84
CA ALA A 65 -22.10 -0.51 3.20
C ALA A 65 -22.17 1.01 3.40
N ASP A 66 -22.90 1.41 4.44
CA ASP A 66 -22.98 2.78 4.93
C ASP A 66 -21.81 3.09 5.88
N SER A 67 -21.68 4.36 6.29
CA SER A 67 -20.59 4.82 7.15
C SER A 67 -20.48 4.04 8.46
N ILE A 68 -21.61 3.63 9.06
CA ILE A 68 -21.62 2.89 10.33
C ILE A 68 -21.01 1.50 10.12
N LYS A 69 -21.38 0.80 9.05
CA LYS A 69 -20.79 -0.51 8.71
C LYS A 69 -19.29 -0.40 8.39
N MET A 70 -18.90 0.66 7.67
CA MET A 70 -17.48 0.91 7.39
C MET A 70 -16.72 1.21 8.67
N LEU A 71 -17.26 2.04 9.58
CA LEU A 71 -16.67 2.31 10.89
C LEU A 71 -16.61 1.04 11.75
N GLY A 72 -17.65 0.20 11.76
CA GLY A 72 -17.61 -1.11 12.46
C GLY A 72 -16.40 -1.94 12.02
N THR A 73 -16.09 -1.92 10.72
CA THR A 73 -14.88 -2.55 10.17
C THR A 73 -13.58 -1.93 10.67
N VAL A 74 -13.50 -0.59 10.69
CA VAL A 74 -12.33 0.14 11.22
C VAL A 74 -12.08 -0.21 12.69
N PHE A 75 -13.14 -0.25 13.50
CA PHE A 75 -13.06 -0.58 14.92
C PHE A 75 -12.70 -2.05 15.15
N ALA A 76 -13.29 -2.98 14.40
CA ALA A 76 -12.94 -4.39 14.47
C ALA A 76 -11.46 -4.64 14.13
N ASN A 77 -10.89 -3.83 13.22
CA ASN A 77 -9.49 -3.90 12.82
C ASN A 77 -8.54 -3.11 13.75
N SER A 78 -9.08 -2.38 14.73
CA SER A 78 -8.31 -1.54 15.68
C SER A 78 -8.53 -1.93 17.14
N ALA A 79 -9.36 -2.95 17.40
CA ALA A 79 -9.63 -3.49 18.72
C ALA A 79 -8.84 -4.77 18.94
N TRP A 80 -8.13 -4.87 20.06
CA TRP A 80 -7.12 -5.90 20.30
C TRP A 80 -7.51 -6.82 21.46
N GLY A 81 -7.40 -8.12 21.23
CA GLY A 81 -7.82 -9.14 22.18
C GLY A 81 -7.05 -10.45 22.02
N VAL A 82 -7.45 -11.43 22.83
CA VAL A 82 -6.89 -12.78 22.80
C VAL A 82 -7.98 -13.74 22.33
N VAL A 83 -7.57 -14.70 21.51
CA VAL A 83 -8.44 -15.79 21.08
C VAL A 83 -8.37 -16.89 22.13
N GLU A 84 -9.53 -17.24 22.67
CA GLU A 84 -9.70 -18.44 23.49
C GLU A 84 -9.98 -19.62 22.56
N GLU A 85 -9.21 -20.69 22.71
CA GLU A 85 -9.38 -21.92 21.94
C GLU A 85 -10.27 -22.92 22.69
N ASP A 86 -10.93 -23.80 21.97
CA ASP A 86 -11.59 -24.98 22.55
C ASP A 86 -10.60 -26.13 22.81
N ASP A 87 -11.11 -27.25 23.34
CA ASP A 87 -10.29 -28.42 23.65
C ASP A 87 -9.62 -29.05 22.41
N GLU A 88 -10.07 -28.69 21.19
CA GLU A 88 -9.49 -29.13 19.91
C GLU A 88 -8.48 -28.12 19.33
N GLY A 89 -8.20 -27.02 20.05
CA GLY A 89 -7.32 -25.95 19.59
C GLY A 89 -7.96 -25.04 18.53
N LYS A 90 -9.29 -25.02 18.41
CA LYS A 90 -9.98 -24.15 17.46
C LYS A 90 -10.39 -22.84 18.13
N PRO A 91 -10.35 -21.70 17.40
CA PRO A 91 -10.83 -20.41 17.90
C PRO A 91 -12.30 -20.51 18.33
N LYS A 92 -12.54 -20.37 19.64
CA LYS A 92 -13.88 -20.46 20.24
C LYS A 92 -14.46 -19.09 20.53
N ASN A 93 -13.67 -18.21 21.12
CA ASN A 93 -14.11 -16.88 21.52
C ASN A 93 -12.99 -15.87 21.36
N TRP A 94 -13.35 -14.59 21.27
CA TRP A 94 -12.38 -13.49 21.30
C TRP A 94 -12.69 -12.57 22.47
N VAL A 95 -11.70 -12.34 23.31
CA VAL A 95 -11.82 -11.54 24.52
C VAL A 95 -11.01 -10.28 24.37
N LEU A 96 -11.70 -9.14 24.37
CA LEU A 96 -11.08 -7.82 24.36
C LEU A 96 -10.09 -7.67 25.53
N LYS A 97 -8.85 -7.27 25.24
CA LYS A 97 -7.83 -7.03 26.27
C LYS A 97 -7.52 -5.56 26.44
N HIS A 98 -7.52 -4.78 25.36
CA HIS A 98 -7.21 -3.37 25.44
C HIS A 98 -8.47 -2.51 25.59
N LYS A 99 -8.40 -1.47 26.44
CA LYS A 99 -9.55 -0.59 26.73
C LYS A 99 -9.81 0.43 25.64
N ASP A 100 -8.77 0.77 24.89
CA ASP A 100 -8.80 1.76 23.82
C ASP A 100 -8.52 1.10 22.47
N ILE A 101 -9.07 1.68 21.41
CA ILE A 101 -8.74 1.33 20.02
C ILE A 101 -7.35 1.87 19.66
N SER A 102 -6.61 1.10 18.85
CA SER A 102 -5.28 1.46 18.38
C SER A 102 -5.02 0.86 16.99
N ILE A 103 -4.33 1.61 16.14
CA ILE A 103 -3.89 1.14 14.82
C ILE A 103 -2.84 0.03 14.95
N LEU A 104 -1.94 0.15 15.93
CA LEU A 104 -0.87 -0.80 16.16
C LEU A 104 -1.20 -1.68 17.36
N ALA A 105 -0.74 -2.92 17.32
CA ALA A 105 -0.85 -3.86 18.43
C ALA A 105 -0.25 -3.22 19.69
N PRO A 106 -1.04 -3.03 20.77
CA PRO A 106 -0.52 -2.48 22.02
C PRO A 106 0.53 -3.39 22.66
N GLU A 107 0.36 -4.71 22.48
CA GLU A 107 1.24 -5.74 23.02
C GLU A 107 1.43 -6.87 22.00
N PRO A 108 2.60 -7.56 22.00
CA PRO A 108 2.82 -8.72 21.15
C PRO A 108 1.84 -9.87 21.42
N GLY A 109 1.41 -10.56 20.36
CA GLY A 109 0.55 -11.74 20.47
C GLY A 109 -0.94 -11.47 20.59
N LEU A 110 -1.36 -10.20 20.57
CA LEU A 110 -2.78 -9.84 20.44
C LEU A 110 -3.22 -9.94 18.98
N LEU A 111 -4.48 -10.32 18.79
CA LEU A 111 -5.15 -10.35 17.50
C LEU A 111 -6.29 -9.35 17.50
N THR A 112 -6.49 -8.69 16.36
CA THR A 112 -7.65 -7.85 16.13
C THR A 112 -8.93 -8.71 16.07
N TYR A 113 -10.08 -8.10 16.34
CA TYR A 113 -11.35 -8.82 16.16
C TYR A 113 -11.54 -9.24 14.69
N LYS A 114 -11.10 -8.41 13.74
CA LYS A 114 -11.15 -8.76 12.32
C LYS A 114 -10.32 -10.01 12.01
N GLU A 115 -9.10 -10.11 12.52
CA GLU A 115 -8.26 -11.31 12.34
C GLU A 115 -8.90 -12.55 12.96
N TYR A 116 -9.51 -12.43 14.14
CA TYR A 116 -10.29 -13.51 14.73
C TYR A 116 -11.45 -13.95 13.82
N VAL A 117 -12.21 -13.01 13.26
CA VAL A 117 -13.30 -13.31 12.32
C VAL A 117 -12.78 -14.02 11.06
N ASP A 118 -11.61 -13.63 10.56
CA ASP A 118 -10.96 -14.30 9.44
C ASP A 118 -10.51 -15.75 9.81
N LEU A 119 -10.18 -16.02 11.08
CA LEU A 119 -9.83 -17.36 11.57
C LEU A 119 -11.05 -18.31 11.70
N ILE A 120 -12.20 -17.80 12.17
CA ILE A 120 -13.42 -18.64 12.32
C ILE A 120 -14.21 -18.81 11.02
N HIS A 121 -13.97 -17.94 10.04
CA HIS A 121 -14.57 -17.99 8.72
C HIS A 121 -13.48 -17.89 7.64
N PRO A 122 -12.55 -18.84 7.54
CA PRO A 122 -11.44 -18.74 6.58
C PRO A 122 -11.95 -18.87 5.14
N PRO A 123 -11.31 -18.21 4.16
CA PRO A 123 -11.49 -18.58 2.77
C PRO A 123 -10.96 -20.00 2.53
N ASP A 124 -11.67 -20.79 1.72
CA ASP A 124 -11.24 -22.16 1.36
C ASP A 124 -11.26 -22.30 -0.16
N GLU A 125 -10.09 -22.42 -0.77
CA GLU A 125 -9.93 -22.55 -2.22
C GLU A 125 -10.55 -23.84 -2.78
N ASN A 126 -10.68 -24.88 -1.94
CA ASN A 126 -11.29 -26.15 -2.31
C ASN A 126 -12.80 -26.15 -2.12
N ALA A 127 -13.35 -25.16 -1.42
CA ALA A 127 -14.78 -25.04 -1.20
C ALA A 127 -15.52 -24.43 -2.40
N SER A 128 -16.82 -24.68 -2.48
CA SER A 128 -17.65 -24.13 -3.56
C SER A 128 -17.70 -22.60 -3.52
N LYS A 129 -17.99 -21.96 -4.66
CA LYS A 129 -18.16 -20.50 -4.75
C LYS A 129 -19.27 -20.02 -3.82
N GLU A 130 -20.34 -20.80 -3.69
CA GLU A 130 -21.48 -20.49 -2.81
C GLU A 130 -21.07 -20.54 -1.33
N TRP A 131 -20.25 -21.51 -0.94
CA TRP A 131 -19.72 -21.61 0.42
C TRP A 131 -18.84 -20.40 0.74
N ASN A 132 -17.86 -20.10 -0.12
CA ASN A 132 -16.99 -18.94 0.07
C ASN A 132 -17.77 -17.61 0.09
N ALA A 133 -18.83 -17.49 -0.71
CA ALA A 133 -19.72 -16.33 -0.67
C ALA A 133 -20.49 -16.23 0.67
N LYS A 134 -20.93 -17.36 1.22
CA LYS A 134 -21.58 -17.44 2.54
C LYS A 134 -20.62 -17.02 3.66
N GLU A 135 -19.41 -17.57 3.68
CA GLU A 135 -18.39 -17.21 4.69
C GLU A 135 -18.00 -15.74 4.58
N LYS A 136 -17.82 -15.23 3.35
CA LYS A 136 -17.58 -13.79 3.12
C LYS A 136 -18.71 -12.92 3.67
N LYS A 137 -19.96 -13.36 3.54
CA LYS A 137 -21.12 -12.66 4.12
C LYS A 137 -21.13 -12.73 5.65
N ALA A 138 -20.78 -13.88 6.23
CA ALA A 138 -20.66 -14.04 7.68
C ALA A 138 -19.59 -13.13 8.28
N ARG A 139 -18.38 -13.10 7.67
CA ARG A 139 -17.30 -12.18 8.06
C ARG A 139 -17.76 -10.72 8.07
N LYS A 140 -18.35 -10.27 6.97
CA LYS A 140 -18.88 -8.90 6.86
C LYS A 140 -19.89 -8.60 7.94
N SER A 141 -20.84 -9.50 8.19
CA SER A 141 -21.86 -9.30 9.21
C SER A 141 -21.24 -9.07 10.58
N LEU A 142 -20.33 -9.95 11.02
CA LEU A 142 -19.69 -9.86 12.34
C LEU A 142 -18.87 -8.59 12.51
N VAL A 143 -18.10 -8.24 11.48
CA VAL A 143 -17.24 -7.06 11.47
C VAL A 143 -18.07 -5.77 11.45
N TRP A 144 -19.15 -5.72 10.67
CA TRP A 144 -20.03 -4.55 10.60
C TRP A 144 -20.79 -4.31 11.90
N THR A 145 -21.19 -5.36 12.60
CA THR A 145 -21.94 -5.24 13.85
C THR A 145 -21.04 -5.26 15.08
N PHE A 146 -19.71 -5.21 14.94
CA PHE A 146 -18.76 -5.43 16.04
C PHE A 146 -19.06 -4.61 17.31
N THR A 147 -19.51 -3.36 17.16
CA THR A 147 -19.83 -2.44 18.27
C THR A 147 -21.31 -2.43 18.66
N ASP A 148 -22.15 -3.26 18.06
CA ASP A 148 -23.57 -3.30 18.41
C ASP A 148 -23.80 -3.96 19.79
N PRO A 149 -24.94 -3.69 20.45
CA PRO A 149 -25.24 -4.27 21.76
C PRO A 149 -25.14 -5.79 21.77
N GLY A 150 -24.40 -6.35 22.73
CA GLY A 150 -24.16 -7.78 22.88
C GLY A 150 -22.99 -8.33 22.06
N HIS A 151 -22.30 -7.50 21.26
CA HIS A 151 -21.11 -7.92 20.52
C HIS A 151 -19.80 -7.56 21.24
N PRO A 152 -18.67 -8.22 20.90
CA PRO A 152 -17.42 -8.08 21.66
C PRO A 152 -16.85 -6.66 21.72
N GLY A 153 -17.24 -5.79 20.78
CA GLY A 153 -16.83 -4.39 20.70
C GLY A 153 -17.83 -3.39 21.25
N GLU A 154 -18.92 -3.82 21.90
CA GLU A 154 -20.02 -2.93 22.38
C GLU A 154 -19.50 -1.70 23.14
N ARG A 155 -18.43 -1.86 23.93
CA ARG A 155 -17.86 -0.74 24.70
C ARG A 155 -17.44 0.44 23.84
N PHE A 156 -17.06 0.20 22.59
CA PHE A 156 -16.54 1.19 21.66
C PHE A 156 -17.64 1.89 20.85
N ARG A 157 -18.90 1.54 21.12
CA ARG A 157 -20.05 2.15 20.46
C ARG A 157 -20.08 3.68 20.60
N PRO A 158 -19.81 4.28 21.77
CA PRO A 158 -19.76 5.73 21.90
C PRO A 158 -18.72 6.37 20.98
N GLU A 159 -17.50 5.82 20.93
CA GLU A 159 -16.42 6.33 20.07
C GLU A 159 -16.75 6.19 18.59
N LEU A 160 -17.43 5.10 18.19
CA LEU A 160 -17.92 4.94 16.82
C LEU A 160 -18.97 6.01 16.48
N GLU A 161 -19.89 6.29 17.40
CA GLU A 161 -20.89 7.32 17.21
C GLU A 161 -20.28 8.72 17.14
N ASP A 162 -19.24 8.99 17.94
CA ASP A 162 -18.47 10.24 17.90
C ASP A 162 -17.80 10.43 16.53
N MET A 163 -17.17 9.39 16.01
CA MET A 163 -16.59 9.41 14.66
C MET A 163 -17.65 9.56 13.57
N ASN A 164 -18.79 8.88 13.69
CA ASN A 164 -19.87 9.03 12.73
C ASN A 164 -20.45 10.45 12.74
N ARG A 165 -20.51 11.11 13.91
CA ARG A 165 -20.91 12.52 14.00
C ARG A 165 -19.93 13.45 13.30
N ALA A 166 -18.63 13.15 13.30
CA ALA A 166 -17.63 13.92 12.54
C ALA A 166 -17.82 13.82 11.02
N LEU A 167 -18.54 12.80 10.53
CA LEU A 167 -18.89 12.64 9.12
C LEU A 167 -20.23 13.31 8.77
N LEU A 168 -21.05 13.71 9.75
CA LEU A 168 -22.33 14.36 9.49
C LEU A 168 -22.13 15.79 8.99
N LEU A 169 -22.96 16.18 8.03
CA LEU A 169 -23.13 17.58 7.67
C LEU A 169 -23.76 18.34 8.84
N PRO A 170 -23.31 19.58 9.09
CA PRO A 170 -24.01 20.53 9.97
C PRO A 170 -25.49 20.63 9.62
N GLU A 171 -26.33 20.81 10.64
CA GLU A 171 -27.79 20.80 10.49
C GLU A 171 -28.28 21.92 9.56
N ASP A 172 -27.62 23.08 9.58
CA ASP A 172 -27.88 24.23 8.72
C ASP A 172 -27.42 24.04 7.27
N VAL A 173 -26.57 23.05 6.99
CA VAL A 173 -26.09 22.71 5.64
C VAL A 173 -26.91 21.58 5.02
N ARG A 174 -27.37 20.63 5.84
CA ARG A 174 -28.05 19.41 5.41
C ARG A 174 -29.28 19.69 4.56
N GLY A 175 -29.36 19.05 3.39
CA GLY A 175 -30.50 19.18 2.48
C GLY A 175 -30.67 20.56 1.83
N THR A 176 -29.77 21.51 2.09
CA THR A 176 -29.81 22.81 1.42
C THR A 176 -29.55 22.67 -0.08
N PRO A 177 -30.08 23.57 -0.93
CA PRO A 177 -29.80 23.55 -2.36
C PRO A 177 -28.29 23.60 -2.68
N LYS A 178 -27.51 24.31 -1.85
CA LYS A 178 -26.05 24.37 -1.98
C LYS A 178 -25.39 23.01 -1.72
N ALA A 179 -25.79 22.31 -0.67
CA ALA A 179 -25.27 20.97 -0.36
C ALA A 179 -25.62 19.96 -1.47
N VAL A 180 -26.88 19.96 -1.93
CA VAL A 180 -27.31 19.09 -3.03
C VAL A 180 -26.54 19.37 -4.32
N ALA A 181 -26.33 20.65 -4.66
CA ALA A 181 -25.52 21.06 -5.81
C ALA A 181 -24.03 20.73 -5.67
N ALA A 182 -23.54 20.54 -4.45
CA ALA A 182 -22.19 20.08 -4.15
C ALA A 182 -22.07 18.54 -4.15
N GLY A 183 -23.12 17.79 -4.48
CA GLY A 183 -23.10 16.32 -4.46
C GLY A 183 -23.22 15.72 -3.06
N LEU A 184 -23.44 16.54 -2.03
CA LEU A 184 -23.63 16.11 -0.64
C LEU A 184 -25.08 15.64 -0.47
N GLN A 185 -25.37 14.44 -0.97
CA GLN A 185 -26.69 13.83 -0.86
C GLN A 185 -26.82 13.11 0.50
N GLY A 186 -27.91 13.39 1.21
CA GLY A 186 -28.16 12.86 2.55
C GLY A 186 -27.59 13.74 3.65
N ASN A 187 -27.05 13.09 4.68
CA ASN A 187 -26.73 13.75 5.96
C ASN A 187 -25.23 13.81 6.24
N MET A 188 -24.37 13.35 5.32
CA MET A 188 -22.93 13.14 5.54
C MET A 188 -22.09 13.77 4.42
N VAL A 189 -20.85 14.11 4.75
CA VAL A 189 -19.81 14.38 3.75
C VAL A 189 -19.53 13.11 2.94
N GLN A 190 -19.26 13.23 1.63
CA GLN A 190 -18.84 12.07 0.84
C GLN A 190 -17.31 11.93 0.90
N LEU A 191 -16.59 13.05 0.79
CA LEU A 191 -15.14 13.11 0.94
C LEU A 191 -14.74 13.47 2.37
N LEU A 192 -13.65 12.86 2.85
CA LEU A 192 -13.13 13.13 4.19
C LEU A 192 -12.66 14.59 4.32
N PRO A 193 -13.02 15.29 5.41
CA PRO A 193 -12.60 16.68 5.61
C PRO A 193 -11.09 16.88 5.61
N SER A 194 -10.32 15.91 6.11
CA SER A 194 -8.85 15.95 6.09
C SER A 194 -8.26 15.90 4.68
N PHE A 195 -8.91 15.20 3.75
CA PHE A 195 -8.52 15.17 2.34
C PHE A 195 -8.77 16.52 1.67
N LEU A 196 -9.96 17.10 1.86
CA LEU A 196 -10.31 18.41 1.32
C LEU A 196 -9.40 19.51 1.87
N HIS A 197 -9.06 19.43 3.17
CA HIS A 197 -8.11 20.33 3.81
C HIS A 197 -6.69 20.20 3.22
N MET A 198 -6.21 18.97 2.98
CA MET A 198 -4.92 18.74 2.33
C MET A 198 -4.84 19.42 0.96
N LEU A 199 -5.86 19.30 0.10
CA LEU A 199 -5.85 19.95 -1.22
C LEU A 199 -5.73 21.48 -1.10
N ARG A 200 -6.43 22.08 -0.14
CA ARG A 200 -6.38 23.52 0.11
C ARG A 200 -5.00 23.97 0.60
N GLU A 201 -4.37 23.23 1.49
CA GLU A 201 -3.03 23.57 1.98
C GLU A 201 -1.96 23.39 0.89
N LEU A 202 -2.04 22.34 0.06
CA LEU A 202 -1.15 22.18 -1.08
C LEU A 202 -1.29 23.35 -2.07
N LYS A 203 -2.51 23.78 -2.36
CA LYS A 203 -2.77 24.96 -3.18
C LYS A 203 -2.24 26.25 -2.54
N THR A 204 -2.53 26.48 -1.26
CA THR A 204 -2.12 27.71 -0.53
C THR A 204 -0.62 27.85 -0.42
N SER A 205 0.08 26.73 -0.24
CA SER A 205 1.55 26.69 -0.19
C SER A 205 2.22 26.77 -1.57
N GLY A 206 1.45 26.80 -2.67
CA GLY A 206 2.00 26.79 -4.03
C GLY A 206 2.71 25.48 -4.37
N ARG A 207 2.38 24.38 -3.68
CA ARG A 207 3.01 23.07 -3.91
C ARG A 207 2.61 22.58 -5.29
N SER A 208 3.60 22.13 -6.08
CA SER A 208 3.34 21.48 -7.37
C SER A 208 2.91 20.03 -7.14
N PHE A 209 1.67 19.68 -7.54
CA PHE A 209 1.17 18.31 -7.41
C PHE A 209 0.22 17.87 -8.55
N THR A 210 0.16 16.56 -8.77
CA THR A 210 -0.83 15.85 -9.60
C THR A 210 -1.70 14.99 -8.69
N LEU A 211 -3.00 14.93 -8.98
CA LEU A 211 -3.96 14.10 -8.25
C LEU A 211 -4.47 12.96 -9.14
N LEU A 212 -4.33 11.72 -8.69
CA LEU A 212 -4.85 10.54 -9.39
C LEU A 212 -5.79 9.76 -8.48
N PHE A 213 -7.08 9.80 -8.78
CA PHE A 213 -8.05 8.91 -8.14
C PHE A 213 -7.98 7.52 -8.79
N ARG A 214 -7.91 6.51 -7.93
CA ARG A 214 -7.77 5.09 -8.28
C ARG A 214 -8.93 4.34 -7.65
N THR A 215 -9.58 3.44 -8.39
CA THR A 215 -10.62 2.58 -7.82
C THR A 215 -10.91 1.40 -8.73
N PHE A 216 -11.27 0.27 -8.14
CA PHE A 216 -11.91 -0.84 -8.87
C PHE A 216 -13.43 -0.62 -9.05
N GLY A 217 -14.02 0.21 -8.19
CA GLY A 217 -15.46 0.45 -8.08
C GLY A 217 -16.02 1.46 -9.08
N HIS A 218 -17.14 2.08 -8.70
CA HIS A 218 -17.93 2.99 -9.55
C HIS A 218 -18.09 4.39 -8.92
N ASP A 219 -17.38 4.66 -7.82
CA ASP A 219 -17.61 5.81 -6.94
C ASP A 219 -17.05 7.15 -7.49
N LEU A 220 -16.34 7.13 -8.63
CA LEU A 220 -15.69 8.32 -9.21
C LEU A 220 -16.67 9.45 -9.52
N GLU A 221 -17.92 9.15 -9.91
CA GLU A 221 -18.93 10.18 -10.17
C GLU A 221 -19.36 10.92 -8.91
N LEU A 222 -19.36 10.24 -7.75
CA LEU A 222 -19.64 10.86 -6.46
C LEU A 222 -18.47 11.76 -6.05
N VAL A 223 -17.24 11.25 -6.17
CA VAL A 223 -16.01 12.01 -5.93
C VAL A 223 -15.97 13.28 -6.78
N GLN A 224 -16.28 13.19 -8.09
CA GLN A 224 -16.26 14.32 -9.01
C GLN A 224 -17.15 15.48 -8.53
N LYS A 225 -18.37 15.17 -8.07
CA LYS A 225 -19.35 16.22 -7.70
C LYS A 225 -18.88 17.06 -6.52
N GLU A 226 -18.44 16.40 -5.44
CA GLU A 226 -17.97 17.11 -4.24
C GLU A 226 -16.62 17.80 -4.47
N LEU A 227 -15.67 17.12 -5.13
CA LEU A 227 -14.38 17.71 -5.48
C LEU A 227 -14.54 18.98 -6.34
N ASN A 228 -15.37 18.93 -7.38
CA ASN A 228 -15.55 20.09 -8.25
C ASN A 228 -16.25 21.24 -7.52
N ALA A 229 -17.15 20.94 -6.57
CA ALA A 229 -17.73 21.97 -5.72
C ALA A 229 -16.68 22.64 -4.83
N LEU A 230 -15.69 21.89 -4.32
CA LEU A 230 -14.53 22.45 -3.62
C LEU A 230 -13.69 23.33 -4.56
N CYS A 231 -13.29 22.80 -5.72
CA CYS A 231 -12.44 23.51 -6.68
C CYS A 231 -13.04 24.86 -7.12
N GLU A 232 -14.36 24.93 -7.27
CA GLU A 232 -15.08 26.12 -7.73
C GLU A 232 -15.44 27.10 -6.58
N GLY A 233 -15.03 26.81 -5.34
CA GLY A 233 -15.37 27.62 -4.17
C GLY A 233 -16.85 27.58 -3.79
N ARG A 234 -17.57 26.53 -4.19
CA ARG A 234 -19.01 26.34 -3.95
C ARG A 234 -19.31 25.36 -2.81
N HIS A 235 -18.29 24.76 -2.21
CA HIS A 235 -18.47 23.72 -1.19
C HIS A 235 -18.97 24.33 0.14
N PRO A 236 -20.11 23.87 0.69
CA PRO A 236 -20.74 24.52 1.85
C PRO A 236 -19.91 24.47 3.13
N LEU A 237 -19.05 23.46 3.30
CA LEU A 237 -18.15 23.34 4.45
C LEU A 237 -16.79 24.03 4.26
N PHE A 238 -16.47 24.41 3.03
CA PHE A 238 -15.19 25.04 2.67
C PHE A 238 -15.47 26.23 1.74
N PRO A 239 -16.18 27.27 2.21
CA PRO A 239 -16.66 28.38 1.38
C PRO A 239 -15.58 29.42 1.02
N ASP A 240 -14.30 29.16 1.30
CA ASP A 240 -13.22 30.15 1.28
C ASP A 240 -12.75 30.54 -0.14
N ASP A 241 -11.95 31.61 -0.23
CA ASP A 241 -11.45 32.22 -1.49
C ASP A 241 -10.50 31.34 -2.32
N ILE A 242 -10.04 30.21 -1.78
CA ILE A 242 -9.06 29.34 -2.46
C ILE A 242 -9.79 28.50 -3.51
N LYS A 243 -9.63 28.91 -4.77
CA LYS A 243 -10.13 28.17 -5.92
C LYS A 243 -9.07 27.24 -6.49
N LEU A 244 -9.51 26.06 -6.90
CA LEU A 244 -8.71 25.07 -7.62
C LEU A 244 -9.31 24.78 -9.01
N ASP A 245 -10.07 25.72 -9.56
CA ASP A 245 -10.71 25.62 -10.88
C ASP A 245 -9.93 26.33 -12.00
N GLY A 246 -8.74 26.85 -11.67
CA GLY A 246 -7.85 27.59 -12.56
C GLY A 246 -8.30 29.03 -12.90
N SER A 247 -9.40 29.52 -12.31
CA SER A 247 -9.87 30.89 -12.55
C SER A 247 -8.94 31.98 -11.97
N ASP A 248 -8.02 31.59 -11.09
CA ASP A 248 -6.96 32.43 -10.52
C ASP A 248 -5.65 32.41 -11.33
N GLY A 249 -5.63 31.73 -12.50
CA GLY A 249 -4.45 31.62 -13.37
C GLY A 249 -3.49 30.49 -13.00
N GLU A 250 -3.77 29.80 -11.90
CA GLU A 250 -3.08 28.60 -11.45
C GLU A 250 -3.71 27.32 -12.06
N PRO A 251 -3.16 26.12 -11.80
CA PRO A 251 -3.71 24.90 -12.41
C PRO A 251 -5.14 24.53 -11.96
N ASP A 252 -5.89 23.93 -12.88
CA ASP A 252 -7.25 23.42 -12.67
C ASP A 252 -7.22 21.96 -12.20
N TYR A 253 -7.76 21.73 -10.99
CA TYR A 253 -7.83 20.44 -10.34
C TYR A 253 -9.24 19.84 -10.33
N ARG A 254 -10.19 20.42 -11.08
CA ARG A 254 -11.49 19.78 -11.28
C ARG A 254 -11.32 18.42 -11.96
N MET A 255 -12.15 17.47 -11.55
CA MET A 255 -12.26 16.17 -12.20
C MET A 255 -13.24 16.27 -13.37
N HIS A 256 -12.80 15.79 -14.55
CA HIS A 256 -13.59 15.82 -15.77
C HIS A 256 -13.73 14.41 -16.37
N LEU A 257 -14.67 13.61 -15.87
CA LEU A 257 -14.92 12.26 -16.38
C LEU A 257 -15.41 12.23 -17.84
N GLY A 258 -15.91 13.36 -18.37
CA GLY A 258 -16.27 13.51 -19.79
C GLY A 258 -15.14 13.99 -20.69
N ASN A 259 -13.96 14.32 -20.15
CA ASN A 259 -12.82 14.77 -20.94
C ASN A 259 -11.93 13.56 -21.29
N PRO A 260 -11.72 13.27 -22.60
CA PRO A 260 -10.88 12.16 -23.06
C PRO A 260 -9.48 12.09 -22.44
N GLY A 261 -8.91 13.26 -22.11
CA GLY A 261 -7.58 13.37 -21.53
C GLY A 261 -7.53 13.32 -20.01
N ALA A 262 -8.66 13.27 -19.29
CA ALA A 262 -8.72 13.40 -17.81
C ALA A 262 -9.22 12.16 -17.08
N CYS A 263 -9.77 11.20 -17.81
CA CYS A 263 -10.18 9.92 -17.25
C CYS A 263 -9.65 8.76 -18.08
N GLY A 264 -9.57 7.60 -17.46
CA GLY A 264 -9.15 6.40 -18.15
C GLY A 264 -9.37 5.15 -17.32
N THR A 265 -8.97 4.03 -17.89
CA THR A 265 -9.06 2.74 -17.25
C THR A 265 -7.86 1.88 -17.62
N PHE A 266 -7.33 1.16 -16.64
CA PHE A 266 -6.40 0.08 -16.92
C PHE A 266 -7.17 -1.13 -17.44
N PHE A 267 -6.51 -1.89 -18.30
CA PHE A 267 -6.85 -3.27 -18.62
C PHE A 267 -5.62 -4.12 -18.34
N ARG A 268 -5.85 -5.33 -17.83
CA ARG A 268 -4.80 -6.30 -17.55
C ARG A 268 -5.23 -7.69 -17.98
N ASN A 269 -4.34 -8.41 -18.65
CA ASN A 269 -4.50 -9.85 -18.88
C ASN A 269 -3.44 -10.61 -18.06
N PRO A 270 -3.83 -11.21 -16.92
CA PRO A 270 -2.87 -11.87 -16.04
C PRO A 270 -2.22 -13.12 -16.64
N GLU A 271 -2.88 -13.79 -17.59
CA GLU A 271 -2.32 -14.99 -18.24
C GLU A 271 -1.13 -14.66 -19.16
N ARG A 272 -1.13 -13.44 -19.72
CA ARG A 272 -0.13 -12.99 -20.70
C ARG A 272 0.76 -11.85 -20.17
N ASP A 273 0.49 -11.38 -18.95
CA ASP A 273 1.08 -10.16 -18.38
C ASP A 273 0.90 -8.92 -19.26
N ASP A 274 -0.17 -8.90 -20.07
CA ASP A 274 -0.50 -7.76 -20.93
C ASP A 274 -1.10 -6.62 -20.09
N ILE A 275 -0.77 -5.40 -20.46
CA ILE A 275 -1.30 -4.19 -19.86
C ILE A 275 -1.67 -3.18 -20.94
N ALA A 276 -2.81 -2.52 -20.75
CA ALA A 276 -3.21 -1.37 -21.54
C ALA A 276 -3.80 -0.28 -20.64
N LEU A 277 -3.71 0.96 -21.09
CA LEU A 277 -4.39 2.11 -20.52
C LEU A 277 -5.31 2.69 -21.58
N ILE A 278 -6.61 2.70 -21.31
CA ILE A 278 -7.63 3.23 -22.20
C ILE A 278 -8.04 4.59 -21.65
N MET A 279 -7.66 5.66 -22.34
CA MET A 279 -8.03 7.02 -21.98
C MET A 279 -9.38 7.40 -22.58
N GLY A 280 -10.12 8.26 -21.88
CA GLY A 280 -11.42 8.81 -22.26
C GLY A 280 -12.64 8.00 -21.86
N THR A 281 -12.44 6.93 -21.09
CA THR A 281 -13.54 6.18 -20.49
C THR A 281 -13.10 5.51 -19.19
N ILE A 282 -14.04 5.38 -18.26
CA ILE A 282 -13.91 4.56 -17.04
C ILE A 282 -14.72 3.25 -17.14
N ARG A 283 -15.35 3.00 -18.30
CA ARG A 283 -16.06 1.74 -18.57
C ARG A 283 -15.06 0.67 -18.95
N GLN A 284 -15.27 -0.54 -18.44
CA GLN A 284 -14.40 -1.70 -18.63
C GLN A 284 -15.22 -2.90 -19.10
N PRO A 285 -14.61 -3.83 -19.87
CA PRO A 285 -15.21 -5.13 -20.12
C PRO A 285 -15.39 -5.92 -18.81
N ARG A 286 -16.33 -6.86 -18.79
CA ARG A 286 -16.47 -7.76 -17.61
C ARG A 286 -15.48 -8.90 -17.66
N ASN A 287 -15.20 -9.39 -18.87
CA ASN A 287 -14.33 -10.51 -19.13
C ASN A 287 -13.09 -10.08 -19.94
N VAL A 288 -11.96 -10.72 -19.66
CA VAL A 288 -10.69 -10.46 -20.37
C VAL A 288 -10.83 -10.69 -21.88
N SER A 289 -11.65 -11.65 -22.30
CA SER A 289 -11.89 -12.00 -23.71
C SER A 289 -12.65 -10.96 -24.53
N GLU A 290 -13.31 -10.00 -23.87
CA GLU A 290 -14.02 -8.90 -24.54
C GLU A 290 -13.06 -7.78 -24.96
N TYR A 291 -11.79 -7.84 -24.57
CA TYR A 291 -10.78 -6.88 -25.00
C TYR A 291 -10.10 -7.34 -26.31
N PRO A 292 -9.84 -6.45 -27.29
CA PRO A 292 -10.15 -5.01 -27.30
C PRO A 292 -11.55 -4.67 -27.85
N THR A 293 -12.31 -5.66 -28.32
CA THR A 293 -13.58 -5.47 -29.06
C THR A 293 -14.64 -4.65 -28.31
N PHE A 294 -14.64 -4.70 -26.97
CA PHE A 294 -15.50 -3.89 -26.10
C PHE A 294 -15.42 -2.38 -26.38
N TYR A 295 -14.28 -1.92 -26.88
CA TYR A 295 -14.00 -0.51 -27.13
C TYR A 295 -14.20 -0.09 -28.59
N GLU A 296 -14.51 -1.03 -29.50
CA GLU A 296 -14.71 -0.73 -30.91
C GLU A 296 -15.88 0.24 -31.13
N GLY A 297 -15.70 1.18 -32.07
CA GLY A 297 -16.71 2.16 -32.43
C GLY A 297 -16.79 3.40 -31.53
N ASN A 298 -16.02 3.46 -30.43
CA ASN A 298 -15.88 4.68 -29.64
C ASN A 298 -14.76 5.56 -30.20
N GLN A 299 -15.10 6.74 -30.73
CA GLN A 299 -14.14 7.64 -31.38
C GLN A 299 -13.39 8.55 -30.38
N ASP A 300 -13.88 8.66 -29.14
CA ASP A 300 -13.35 9.59 -28.13
C ASP A 300 -12.39 8.90 -27.15
N ILE A 301 -11.93 7.69 -27.47
CA ILE A 301 -11.00 6.93 -26.63
C ILE A 301 -9.64 6.75 -27.30
N SER A 302 -8.61 6.64 -26.47
CA SER A 302 -7.26 6.29 -26.90
C SER A 302 -6.81 5.04 -26.15
N ILE A 303 -6.50 3.97 -26.89
CA ILE A 303 -6.00 2.72 -26.32
C ILE A 303 -4.46 2.75 -26.41
N ILE A 304 -3.81 2.79 -25.26
CA ILE A 304 -2.35 2.71 -25.13
C ILE A 304 -2.00 1.28 -24.69
N GLU A 305 -1.43 0.49 -25.60
CA GLU A 305 -1.11 -0.93 -25.36
C GLU A 305 0.36 -1.17 -25.12
N GLY A 306 0.65 -2.09 -24.21
CA GLY A 306 1.99 -2.58 -23.93
C GLY A 306 2.71 -1.81 -22.81
N PRO A 307 3.57 -2.49 -22.04
CA PRO A 307 4.18 -1.92 -20.84
C PRO A 307 4.89 -0.59 -21.09
N SER A 308 5.77 -0.49 -22.10
CA SER A 308 6.55 0.72 -22.37
C SER A 308 5.68 1.93 -22.71
N ALA A 309 4.62 1.72 -23.51
CA ALA A 309 3.71 2.79 -23.91
C ALA A 309 2.85 3.25 -22.73
N VAL A 310 2.34 2.30 -21.93
CA VAL A 310 1.58 2.60 -20.71
C VAL A 310 2.44 3.33 -19.68
N ILE A 311 3.68 2.89 -19.44
CA ILE A 311 4.64 3.56 -18.54
C ILE A 311 4.87 4.99 -19.01
N SER A 312 5.20 5.18 -20.30
CA SER A 312 5.42 6.51 -20.87
C SER A 312 4.19 7.41 -20.69
N LYS A 313 2.99 6.90 -20.96
CA LYS A 313 1.76 7.66 -20.81
C LYS A 313 1.49 8.02 -19.35
N VAL A 314 1.62 7.08 -18.41
CA VAL A 314 1.41 7.36 -16.99
C VAL A 314 2.42 8.39 -16.48
N THR A 315 3.69 8.30 -16.88
CA THR A 315 4.70 9.33 -16.55
C THR A 315 4.33 10.70 -17.10
N GLU A 316 3.81 10.78 -18.33
CA GLU A 316 3.29 12.03 -18.92
C GLU A 316 2.14 12.62 -18.10
N LEU A 317 1.18 11.78 -17.67
CA LEU A 317 0.07 12.23 -16.83
C LEU A 317 0.56 12.72 -15.46
N SER A 318 1.45 11.96 -14.83
CA SER A 318 2.03 12.26 -13.51
C SER A 318 2.84 13.56 -13.47
N GLY A 319 3.29 14.08 -14.62
CA GLY A 319 4.01 15.34 -14.71
C GLY A 319 3.13 16.60 -14.84
N GLN A 320 1.80 16.45 -14.90
CA GLN A 320 0.87 17.56 -15.16
C GLN A 320 0.12 17.97 -13.89
N GLN A 321 0.18 19.26 -13.52
CA GLN A 321 -0.58 19.80 -12.39
C GLN A 321 -2.09 19.80 -12.65
N ARG A 322 -2.76 18.67 -12.42
CA ARG A 322 -4.20 18.47 -12.62
C ARG A 322 -4.69 17.20 -11.95
N THR A 323 -5.98 16.93 -12.13
CA THR A 323 -6.65 15.74 -11.64
C THR A 323 -6.90 14.72 -12.74
N TYR A 324 -6.68 13.44 -12.43
CA TYR A 324 -7.03 12.29 -13.24
C TYR A 324 -7.89 11.29 -12.45
N ALA A 325 -8.80 10.63 -13.15
CA ALA A 325 -9.58 9.52 -12.61
C ALA A 325 -9.29 8.26 -13.41
N LEU A 326 -8.59 7.30 -12.81
CA LEU A 326 -8.19 6.06 -13.45
C LEU A 326 -8.84 4.87 -12.76
N ARG A 327 -9.68 4.16 -13.50
CA ARG A 327 -10.31 2.93 -12.99
C ARG A 327 -9.38 1.74 -13.17
N ASP A 328 -9.16 0.99 -12.10
CA ASP A 328 -8.36 -0.23 -12.07
C ASP A 328 -9.19 -1.45 -12.43
N TYR A 329 -8.55 -2.50 -12.97
CA TYR A 329 -9.28 -3.64 -13.56
C TYR A 329 -9.51 -4.76 -12.55
N TYR A 330 -10.71 -4.80 -11.97
CA TYR A 330 -11.05 -5.75 -10.88
C TYR A 330 -10.97 -7.21 -11.32
N THR A 331 -11.41 -7.52 -12.54
CA THR A 331 -11.44 -8.91 -13.05
C THR A 331 -10.06 -9.54 -13.01
N ALA A 332 -9.00 -8.81 -13.40
CA ALA A 332 -7.63 -9.30 -13.33
C ALA A 332 -7.11 -9.43 -11.89
N TRP A 333 -7.45 -8.50 -11.01
CA TRP A 333 -7.06 -8.59 -9.60
C TRP A 333 -7.71 -9.80 -8.92
N SER A 334 -9.01 -10.01 -9.17
CA SER A 334 -9.76 -11.14 -8.64
C SER A 334 -9.27 -12.49 -9.17
N SER A 335 -8.89 -12.59 -10.46
CA SER A 335 -8.37 -13.84 -11.02
C SER A 335 -6.97 -14.19 -10.52
N MET A 336 -6.24 -13.21 -9.99
CA MET A 336 -4.90 -13.37 -9.38
C MET A 336 -4.96 -13.57 -7.86
N GLY A 337 -6.10 -14.00 -7.33
CA GLY A 337 -6.27 -14.25 -5.89
C GLY A 337 -6.16 -12.99 -5.04
N LEU A 338 -6.50 -11.81 -5.59
CA LEU A 338 -6.43 -10.52 -4.90
C LEU A 338 -5.02 -10.15 -4.40
N LYS A 339 -3.98 -10.68 -5.07
CA LYS A 339 -2.57 -10.40 -4.77
C LYS A 339 -2.08 -9.13 -5.47
N SER A 340 -0.99 -8.56 -4.94
CA SER A 340 -0.35 -7.33 -5.43
C SER A 340 -0.11 -7.36 -6.95
N ARG A 341 0.35 -8.49 -7.50
CA ARG A 341 0.61 -8.63 -8.94
C ARG A 341 -0.60 -8.39 -9.83
N GLY A 342 -1.82 -8.68 -9.38
CA GLY A 342 -3.05 -8.38 -10.13
C GLY A 342 -3.65 -7.00 -9.80
N GLY A 343 -3.06 -6.30 -8.83
CA GLY A 343 -3.56 -5.06 -8.26
C GLY A 343 -3.39 -3.84 -9.16
N LYS A 344 -3.50 -2.67 -8.53
CA LYS A 344 -3.44 -1.35 -9.17
C LYS A 344 -2.02 -1.06 -9.66
N PRO A 345 -1.77 -0.93 -10.98
CA PRO A 345 -0.44 -0.66 -11.49
C PRO A 345 0.10 0.67 -10.94
N PHE A 346 1.26 0.61 -10.30
CA PHE A 346 1.95 1.77 -9.74
C PHE A 346 3.39 1.80 -10.25
N PHE A 347 3.66 2.70 -11.19
CA PHE A 347 4.94 2.79 -11.88
C PHE A 347 5.86 3.75 -11.15
N LEU A 348 7.05 3.27 -10.80
CA LEU A 348 8.09 4.04 -10.12
C LEU A 348 9.42 3.89 -10.88
N SER A 349 10.14 5.00 -11.04
CA SER A 349 11.52 5.01 -11.55
C SER A 349 12.49 5.29 -10.41
N TRP A 350 13.65 4.63 -10.45
CA TRP A 350 14.71 4.86 -9.48
C TRP A 350 15.36 6.24 -9.61
N HIS A 351 15.35 6.75 -10.83
CA HIS A 351 16.14 7.90 -11.25
C HIS A 351 15.34 9.19 -11.24
N ASP A 352 14.06 9.12 -10.87
CA ASP A 352 13.21 10.29 -10.82
C ASP A 352 13.46 11.06 -9.53
N ASP A 353 14.34 12.07 -9.64
CA ASP A 353 14.55 13.06 -8.60
C ASP A 353 13.56 14.24 -8.70
N THR A 354 12.84 14.34 -9.82
CA THR A 354 11.93 15.45 -10.14
C THR A 354 10.53 15.27 -9.58
N THR A 355 10.08 14.02 -9.41
CA THR A 355 8.77 13.71 -8.83
C THR A 355 8.87 12.84 -7.58
N HIS A 356 7.81 12.86 -6.78
CA HIS A 356 7.62 11.96 -5.66
C HIS A 356 6.18 11.43 -5.68
N SER A 357 6.02 10.21 -6.19
CA SER A 357 4.74 9.52 -6.21
C SER A 357 4.44 8.83 -4.88
N ILE A 358 3.24 9.04 -4.35
CA ILE A 358 2.75 8.45 -3.09
C ILE A 358 1.37 7.84 -3.35
N PHE A 359 1.18 6.59 -2.95
CA PHE A 359 -0.07 5.85 -3.08
C PHE A 359 -0.71 5.62 -1.71
N PHE A 360 -1.95 6.08 -1.56
CA PHE A 360 -2.78 5.91 -0.38
C PHE A 360 -3.87 4.86 -0.65
N ASP A 361 -3.94 3.84 0.19
CA ASP A 361 -4.98 2.80 0.17
C ASP A 361 -5.05 2.14 1.55
N ASP A 362 -6.24 1.81 2.04
CA ASP A 362 -6.45 1.23 3.37
C ASP A 362 -5.97 -0.23 3.47
N ASN A 363 -5.91 -0.94 2.33
CA ASN A 363 -5.50 -2.33 2.27
C ASN A 363 -3.97 -2.52 2.15
N ILE A 364 -3.20 -1.46 1.93
CA ILE A 364 -1.73 -1.54 1.98
C ILE A 364 -1.30 -1.91 3.40
N THR A 365 -0.29 -2.76 3.53
CA THR A 365 0.32 -3.07 4.84
C THR A 365 1.83 -2.93 4.78
N ALA A 366 2.51 -2.89 5.93
CA ALA A 366 3.97 -2.84 6.00
C ALA A 366 4.64 -4.11 5.46
N ALA A 367 3.96 -5.25 5.51
CA ALA A 367 4.49 -6.53 5.02
C ALA A 367 4.20 -6.72 3.52
N ASP A 368 2.99 -6.36 3.07
CA ASP A 368 2.49 -6.64 1.73
C ASP A 368 1.73 -5.42 1.16
N PRO A 369 2.01 -4.96 -0.08
CA PRO A 369 1.22 -3.92 -0.73
C PRO A 369 -0.22 -4.36 -0.99
N LYS A 370 -0.49 -5.68 -1.03
CA LYS A 370 -1.76 -6.41 -1.25
C LYS A 370 -2.52 -6.03 -2.51
N ILE A 371 -2.90 -4.77 -2.63
CA ILE A 371 -3.78 -4.21 -3.64
C ILE A 371 -3.04 -3.38 -4.70
N VAL A 372 -1.82 -2.91 -4.42
CA VAL A 372 -0.99 -2.13 -5.34
C VAL A 372 0.07 -3.02 -5.99
N ASP A 373 0.32 -2.84 -7.29
CA ASP A 373 1.37 -3.52 -8.06
C ASP A 373 2.55 -2.56 -8.30
N PRO A 374 3.60 -2.56 -7.45
CA PRO A 374 4.69 -1.59 -7.53
C PRO A 374 5.69 -1.96 -8.62
N ILE A 375 5.47 -1.44 -9.83
CA ILE A 375 6.23 -1.74 -11.05
C ILE A 375 7.48 -0.86 -11.14
N ASN A 376 8.62 -1.48 -11.43
CA ASN A 376 9.82 -0.77 -11.84
C ASN A 376 9.67 -0.30 -13.29
N ALA A 377 9.44 0.99 -13.48
CA ALA A 377 9.25 1.62 -14.78
C ALA A 377 10.48 1.48 -15.70
N ASP A 378 11.68 1.39 -15.13
CA ASP A 378 12.92 1.28 -15.89
C ASP A 378 13.19 -0.17 -16.35
N HIS A 379 12.58 -1.16 -15.68
CA HIS A 379 12.91 -2.58 -15.87
C HIS A 379 11.68 -3.50 -15.77
N TRP A 380 10.73 -3.38 -16.70
CA TRP A 380 9.63 -4.35 -16.80
C TRP A 380 10.15 -5.79 -17.02
N PRO A 381 9.57 -6.83 -16.37
CA PRO A 381 8.43 -6.82 -15.43
C PRO A 381 8.84 -6.77 -13.96
N ARG A 382 10.02 -6.24 -13.60
CA ARG A 382 10.47 -6.22 -12.20
C ARG A 382 9.54 -5.36 -11.33
N ARG A 383 9.37 -5.79 -10.08
CA ARG A 383 8.61 -5.08 -9.05
C ARG A 383 9.53 -4.66 -7.91
N PHE A 384 9.17 -3.60 -7.21
CA PHE A 384 9.81 -3.23 -5.95
C PHE A 384 9.30 -4.10 -4.81
N CYS A 385 10.17 -4.38 -3.84
CA CYS A 385 9.71 -5.03 -2.62
C CYS A 385 9.09 -3.98 -1.68
N ASN A 386 8.08 -4.38 -0.92
CA ASN A 386 7.35 -3.46 -0.06
C ASN A 386 8.21 -2.74 0.97
N PRO A 387 9.22 -3.37 1.62
CA PRO A 387 10.09 -2.66 2.55
C PRO A 387 10.87 -1.48 1.94
N GLN A 388 11.07 -1.46 0.61
CA GLN A 388 11.69 -0.33 -0.09
C GLN A 388 10.74 0.86 -0.27
N LEU A 389 9.42 0.62 -0.21
CA LEU A 389 8.38 1.56 -0.61
C LEU A 389 7.48 2.00 0.54
N PHE A 390 7.17 1.12 1.49
CA PHE A 390 6.27 1.43 2.59
C PHE A 390 6.80 2.61 3.43
N GLY A 391 5.94 3.60 3.68
CA GLY A 391 6.31 4.85 4.35
C GLY A 391 7.11 5.83 3.50
N VAL A 392 7.42 5.51 2.23
CA VAL A 392 8.10 6.40 1.27
C VAL A 392 7.19 6.70 0.08
N HIS A 393 6.65 5.66 -0.56
CA HIS A 393 5.79 5.72 -1.74
C HIS A 393 4.45 5.03 -1.53
N LEU A 394 4.31 4.19 -0.50
CA LEU A 394 3.08 3.49 -0.16
C LEU A 394 2.68 3.85 1.28
N VAL A 395 1.42 4.26 1.45
CA VAL A 395 0.85 4.64 2.74
C VAL A 395 -0.42 3.83 2.96
N GLN A 396 -0.47 3.11 4.08
CA GLN A 396 -1.72 2.56 4.56
C GLN A 396 -2.61 3.71 5.05
N ALA A 397 -3.69 3.98 4.34
CA ALA A 397 -4.68 4.95 4.78
C ALA A 397 -5.39 4.45 6.05
N GLN A 398 -5.53 5.33 7.04
CA GLN A 398 -6.07 4.98 8.36
C GLN A 398 -7.33 5.80 8.63
N PRO A 399 -8.54 5.28 8.30
CA PRO A 399 -9.82 5.92 8.60
C PRO A 399 -9.96 6.42 10.04
N LEU A 400 -9.45 5.64 11.01
CA LEU A 400 -9.44 6.01 12.42
C LEU A 400 -8.78 7.37 12.67
N MET A 401 -7.78 7.70 11.86
CA MET A 401 -7.02 8.95 11.97
C MET A 401 -7.49 9.99 10.96
N SER A 402 -7.78 9.61 9.72
CA SER A 402 -8.15 10.56 8.67
C SER A 402 -9.52 11.21 8.91
N ILE A 403 -10.41 10.58 9.67
CA ILE A 403 -11.69 11.17 10.06
C ILE A 403 -11.50 12.23 11.16
N VAL A 404 -10.62 11.96 12.13
CA VAL A 404 -10.50 12.77 13.35
C VAL A 404 -9.42 13.86 13.23
N LYS A 405 -8.30 13.56 12.53
CA LYS A 405 -7.16 14.47 12.37
C LYS A 405 -7.26 15.23 11.05
N LYS A 406 -7.51 16.53 11.15
CA LYS A 406 -7.56 17.47 10.03
C LYS A 406 -6.32 17.41 9.13
N GLU A 407 -5.13 17.33 9.72
CA GLU A 407 -3.83 17.35 9.00
C GLU A 407 -3.36 15.96 8.53
N TYR A 408 -4.15 14.90 8.70
CA TYR A 408 -3.70 13.50 8.52
C TYR A 408 -2.92 13.26 7.22
N PHE A 409 -3.50 13.63 6.07
CA PHE A 409 -2.83 13.39 4.77
C PHE A 409 -1.60 14.26 4.57
N LEU A 410 -1.59 15.50 5.11
CA LEU A 410 -0.42 16.38 5.05
C LEU A 410 0.72 15.80 5.90
N ASP A 411 0.42 15.29 7.09
CA ASP A 411 1.40 14.62 7.94
C ASP A 411 1.97 13.37 7.25
N CYS A 412 1.13 12.54 6.62
CA CYS A 412 1.61 11.40 5.83
C CYS A 412 2.53 11.83 4.66
N ILE A 413 2.18 12.89 3.93
CA ILE A 413 3.04 13.42 2.86
C ILE A 413 4.39 13.87 3.42
N ARG A 414 4.38 14.64 4.52
CA ARG A 414 5.61 15.12 5.18
C ARG A 414 6.49 13.97 5.65
N ASP A 415 5.90 12.92 6.23
CA ASP A 415 6.59 11.71 6.67
C ASP A 415 7.22 10.97 5.48
N CYS A 416 6.46 10.79 4.39
CA CYS A 416 6.97 10.18 3.15
C CYS A 416 8.13 10.98 2.55
N GLU A 417 8.04 12.30 2.49
CA GLU A 417 9.12 13.15 1.99
C GLU A 417 10.36 13.07 2.89
N ALA A 418 10.18 13.08 4.21
CA ALA A 418 11.28 12.90 5.17
C ALA A 418 11.95 11.54 5.02
N ALA A 419 11.17 10.48 4.82
CA ALA A 419 11.66 9.13 4.57
C ALA A 419 12.40 9.04 3.23
N ARG A 420 11.86 9.66 2.16
CA ARG A 420 12.51 9.74 0.84
C ARG A 420 13.85 10.47 0.92
N ARG A 421 13.88 11.64 1.57
CA ARG A 421 15.13 12.40 1.80
C ARG A 421 16.17 11.55 2.54
N SER A 422 15.74 10.81 3.57
CA SER A 422 16.62 9.89 4.31
C SER A 422 17.12 8.73 3.44
N LYS A 423 16.26 8.15 2.60
CA LYS A 423 16.63 7.10 1.64
C LYS A 423 17.65 7.60 0.62
N LEU A 424 17.42 8.75 0.00
CA LEU A 424 18.35 9.35 -0.98
C LEU A 424 19.70 9.67 -0.35
N ARG A 425 19.73 10.24 0.87
CA ARG A 425 20.99 10.45 1.60
C ARG A 425 21.77 9.15 1.85
N ARG A 426 21.09 8.07 2.26
CA ARG A 426 21.72 6.76 2.45
C ARG A 426 22.28 6.21 1.15
N TRP A 427 21.53 6.37 0.06
CA TRP A 427 21.94 5.99 -1.29
C TRP A 427 23.19 6.77 -1.75
N ASP A 428 23.24 8.08 -1.53
CA ASP A 428 24.40 8.90 -1.88
C ASP A 428 25.64 8.50 -1.07
N VAL A 429 25.49 8.24 0.23
CA VAL A 429 26.59 7.76 1.08
C VAL A 429 27.08 6.39 0.61
N ALA A 430 26.17 5.44 0.39
CA ALA A 430 26.51 4.10 -0.10
C ALA A 430 27.23 4.17 -1.45
N ARG A 431 26.77 5.04 -2.36
CA ARG A 431 27.38 5.26 -3.67
C ARG A 431 28.79 5.85 -3.54
N ARG A 432 29.00 6.84 -2.67
CA ARG A 432 30.33 7.42 -2.43
C ARG A 432 31.28 6.35 -1.87
N LEU A 433 30.85 5.58 -0.88
CA LEU A 433 31.64 4.49 -0.31
C LEU A 433 31.99 3.40 -1.36
N LEU A 434 31.04 3.03 -2.22
CA LEU A 434 31.27 2.05 -3.29
C LEU A 434 32.11 2.60 -4.44
N GLY A 435 31.94 3.88 -4.80
CA GLY A 435 32.80 4.59 -5.74
C GLY A 435 34.23 4.71 -5.25
N ASP A 436 34.40 4.98 -3.95
CA ASP A 436 35.70 4.99 -3.28
C ASP A 436 36.29 3.57 -3.25
N LEU A 437 35.50 2.53 -2.96
CA LEU A 437 35.96 1.14 -3.01
C LEU A 437 36.37 0.70 -4.42
N ALA A 438 35.62 1.08 -5.46
CA ALA A 438 35.97 0.80 -6.84
C ALA A 438 37.24 1.56 -7.26
N SER A 439 37.39 2.81 -6.81
CA SER A 439 38.58 3.63 -7.03
C SER A 439 39.80 3.08 -6.29
N VAL A 440 39.64 2.67 -5.02
CA VAL A 440 40.66 1.99 -4.21
C VAL A 440 41.03 0.65 -4.84
N GLN A 441 40.06 -0.13 -5.31
CA GLN A 441 40.34 -1.39 -6.01
C GLN A 441 41.06 -1.14 -7.34
N HIS A 442 40.74 -0.05 -8.05
CA HIS A 442 41.45 0.35 -9.26
C HIS A 442 42.88 0.79 -8.95
N VAL A 443 43.10 1.62 -7.92
CA VAL A 443 44.43 2.04 -7.45
C VAL A 443 45.23 0.83 -6.98
N LEU A 444 44.66 -0.08 -6.18
CA LEU A 444 45.31 -1.31 -5.73
C LEU A 444 45.66 -2.23 -6.91
N LYS A 445 44.76 -2.40 -7.89
CA LYS A 445 45.06 -3.17 -9.11
C LYS A 445 46.16 -2.52 -9.93
N SER A 446 46.18 -1.20 -10.03
CA SER A 446 47.22 -0.45 -10.75
C SER A 446 48.57 -0.48 -10.02
N LEU A 447 48.56 -0.45 -8.69
CA LEU A 447 49.76 -0.62 -7.85
C LEU A 447 50.31 -2.05 -7.95
N VAL A 448 49.44 -3.06 -7.92
CA VAL A 448 49.82 -4.48 -8.07
C VAL A 448 50.25 -4.82 -9.50
N ALA A 449 49.63 -4.22 -10.51
CA ALA A 449 50.03 -4.40 -11.92
C ALA A 449 51.35 -3.68 -12.26
N GLY A 450 51.68 -2.60 -11.54
CA GLY A 450 52.99 -1.93 -11.60
C GLY A 450 54.13 -2.73 -10.95
N THR A 451 53.80 -3.69 -10.08
CA THR A 451 54.76 -4.60 -9.44
C THR A 451 54.54 -6.03 -9.93
N ALA A 452 54.83 -6.30 -11.20
CA ALA A 452 54.96 -7.69 -11.63
C ALA A 452 56.31 -8.26 -11.18
N ARG A 453 56.24 -9.41 -10.52
CA ARG A 453 57.32 -10.34 -10.10
C ARG A 453 57.92 -10.08 -8.73
N ASN A 454 57.34 -10.74 -7.72
CA ASN A 454 58.02 -11.86 -7.10
C ASN A 454 56.99 -12.79 -6.44
N GLU A 455 57.21 -14.08 -6.64
CA GLU A 455 56.43 -15.17 -6.06
C GLU A 455 56.44 -15.09 -4.54
N ALA A 456 55.27 -15.24 -3.91
CA ALA A 456 55.14 -15.51 -2.49
C ALA A 456 54.05 -16.57 -2.25
N PRO A 457 54.24 -17.44 -1.25
CA PRO A 457 53.73 -18.81 -1.26
C PRO A 457 52.35 -18.94 -0.63
N GLY A 458 51.56 -19.89 -1.17
CA GLY A 458 50.51 -20.63 -0.47
C GLY A 458 49.61 -19.85 0.48
N LEU A 459 48.79 -18.91 -0.02
CA LEU A 459 47.53 -18.61 0.68
C LEU A 459 46.55 -19.73 0.37
N GLU A 460 46.30 -20.61 1.36
CA GLU A 460 45.11 -21.46 1.35
C GLU A 460 43.89 -20.57 1.06
N ARG A 461 43.20 -20.86 -0.04
CA ARG A 461 41.84 -20.37 -0.26
C ARG A 461 40.98 -20.94 0.86
N LYS A 462 40.82 -20.21 1.96
CA LYS A 462 39.69 -20.45 2.87
C LYS A 462 38.44 -20.26 2.02
N ALA A 463 37.75 -21.37 1.74
CA ALA A 463 36.46 -21.34 1.10
C ALA A 463 35.58 -20.37 1.89
N PHE A 464 35.12 -19.32 1.21
CA PHE A 464 34.18 -18.38 1.77
C PHE A 464 32.91 -19.16 2.15
N GLN A 465 32.65 -19.30 3.45
CA GLN A 465 31.34 -19.73 3.93
C GLN A 465 30.50 -18.47 4.11
N PRO A 466 29.40 -18.32 3.37
CA PRO A 466 28.43 -17.27 3.61
C PRO A 466 28.00 -17.25 5.08
N TRP A 467 27.77 -16.06 5.64
CA TRP A 467 27.46 -15.87 7.06
C TRP A 467 26.27 -16.72 7.54
N CYS A 468 25.32 -17.06 6.65
CA CYS A 468 24.19 -17.96 6.90
C CYS A 468 24.58 -19.40 7.29
N PHE A 469 25.84 -19.81 7.13
CA PHE A 469 26.32 -21.16 7.49
C PHE A 469 27.25 -21.20 8.70
N SER A 470 27.41 -20.09 9.44
CA SER A 470 28.20 -20.11 10.68
C SER A 470 27.42 -20.80 11.81
N LYS A 471 28.10 -21.53 12.70
CA LYS A 471 27.49 -22.13 13.91
C LYS A 471 26.76 -21.11 14.81
N LYS A 472 27.08 -19.81 14.68
CA LYS A 472 26.37 -18.72 15.37
C LYS A 472 25.04 -18.36 14.70
N VAL A 473 24.86 -18.64 13.41
CA VAL A 473 23.59 -18.51 12.67
C VAL A 473 22.76 -19.79 12.73
N SER A 474 23.37 -20.98 12.85
CA SER A 474 22.63 -22.22 13.15
C SER A 474 22.05 -22.29 14.57
N LEU A 475 22.32 -21.30 15.41
CA LEU A 475 21.67 -21.08 16.71
C LEU A 475 20.65 -19.93 16.65
N ALA A 476 20.60 -19.17 15.55
CA ALA A 476 19.57 -18.18 15.26
C ALA A 476 18.35 -18.81 14.55
N THR A 477 18.47 -20.05 14.07
CA THR A 477 17.36 -20.90 13.55
C THR A 477 16.39 -21.37 14.64
N HIS A 478 16.47 -20.84 15.86
CA HIS A 478 15.46 -21.05 16.91
C HIS A 478 14.68 -19.76 17.26
N ALA A 479 14.89 -18.67 16.51
CA ALA A 479 13.92 -17.59 16.43
C ALA A 479 12.97 -17.91 15.26
N GLY A 480 11.72 -18.27 15.56
CA GLY A 480 10.74 -18.69 14.56
C GLY A 480 10.46 -17.61 13.52
N THR A 481 11.13 -17.71 12.38
CA THR A 481 10.73 -17.09 11.11
C THR A 481 9.89 -18.12 10.36
N PHE A 482 8.61 -17.83 10.14
CA PHE A 482 7.77 -18.62 9.25
C PHE A 482 7.97 -18.13 7.82
N ASP A 483 8.79 -18.86 7.08
CA ASP A 483 8.59 -19.28 5.69
C ASP A 483 8.95 -20.78 5.73
N GLU A 484 8.31 -21.76 5.09
CA GLU A 484 7.76 -21.94 3.73
C GLU A 484 6.58 -22.95 3.85
N ASP A 485 5.53 -22.98 3.03
CA ASP A 485 5.53 -23.57 1.68
C ASP A 485 4.26 -23.13 0.90
N CYS A 486 4.45 -22.54 -0.29
CA CYS A 486 3.46 -22.50 -1.36
C CYS A 486 4.07 -23.18 -2.58
N ASP A 487 3.71 -24.46 -2.78
CA ASP A 487 3.63 -25.10 -4.10
C ASP A 487 2.53 -26.18 -4.04
N ASP A 488 1.78 -26.29 -5.13
CA ASP A 488 0.63 -27.17 -5.33
C ASP A 488 1.00 -28.67 -5.21
N ASP A 489 0.01 -29.49 -4.83
CA ASP A 489 0.01 -30.96 -4.63
C ASP A 489 0.49 -31.52 -3.27
N TYR A 490 -0.13 -31.20 -2.11
CA TYR A 490 0.01 -32.08 -0.92
C TYR A 490 -1.05 -31.95 0.22
N VAL A 491 -2.36 -31.83 -0.06
CA VAL A 491 -3.38 -31.83 1.00
C VAL A 491 -4.28 -33.07 0.94
N THR A 492 -3.74 -34.21 1.36
CA THR A 492 -4.56 -35.33 1.89
C THR A 492 -3.88 -36.11 3.03
N ALA A 493 -2.61 -35.84 3.37
CA ALA A 493 -1.88 -36.65 4.37
C ALA A 493 -1.79 -36.05 5.79
N HIS A 494 -2.24 -34.82 6.03
CA HIS A 494 -1.92 -34.11 7.28
C HIS A 494 -2.99 -34.11 8.39
N ILE A 495 -4.17 -34.71 8.15
CA ILE A 495 -5.20 -34.85 9.19
C ILE A 495 -4.98 -36.13 10.04
N THR A 496 -4.21 -37.11 9.55
CA THR A 496 -3.98 -38.38 10.27
C THR A 496 -2.73 -38.40 11.15
N ALA A 497 -1.86 -37.39 11.08
CA ALA A 497 -0.56 -37.38 11.76
C ALA A 497 -0.56 -36.70 13.14
N ARG A 498 -1.47 -35.75 13.41
CA ARG A 498 -1.52 -35.05 14.71
C ARG A 498 -2.19 -35.87 15.83
N SER A 499 -2.97 -36.89 15.50
CA SER A 499 -3.59 -37.78 16.49
C SER A 499 -2.68 -38.93 16.94
N ARG A 500 -1.52 -39.15 16.29
CA ARG A 500 -0.57 -40.22 16.66
C ARG A 500 0.53 -39.76 17.63
N THR A 501 0.94 -38.50 17.58
CA THR A 501 2.05 -37.99 18.41
C THR A 501 1.71 -37.87 19.90
N VAL A 502 0.44 -37.68 20.27
CA VAL A 502 0.03 -37.62 21.69
C VAL A 502 0.07 -39.01 22.36
N ALA A 503 -0.20 -40.09 21.62
CA ALA A 503 -0.16 -41.47 22.12
C ALA A 503 1.26 -42.08 22.16
N GLU A 504 2.23 -41.46 21.49
CA GLU A 504 3.64 -41.83 21.53
C GLU A 504 4.42 -41.04 22.59
N PHE A 505 4.05 -39.79 22.86
CA PHE A 505 4.64 -38.98 23.93
C PHE A 505 4.35 -39.52 25.34
N LEU A 506 3.22 -40.21 25.53
CA LEU A 506 2.87 -40.88 26.80
C LEU A 506 3.52 -42.27 26.99
N ARG A 507 4.25 -42.79 25.99
CA ARG A 507 4.99 -44.07 26.10
C ARG A 507 6.46 -43.89 26.47
N ASP A 508 7.07 -42.75 26.12
CA ASP A 508 8.50 -42.49 26.39
C ASP A 508 8.79 -41.85 27.76
N ALA A 509 7.77 -41.40 28.51
CA ALA A 509 7.94 -40.85 29.86
C ALA A 509 8.05 -41.93 30.97
N GLY A 510 8.11 -43.22 30.61
CA GLY A 510 7.79 -44.29 31.55
C GLY A 510 8.71 -45.51 31.56
N GLN A 511 9.99 -45.48 31.15
CA GLN A 511 10.91 -46.61 31.43
C GLN A 511 12.37 -46.18 31.64
N GLY A 512 12.83 -46.24 32.90
CA GLY A 512 14.22 -46.21 33.33
C GLY A 512 14.33 -46.55 34.83
N PRO A 513 15.31 -47.36 35.28
CA PRO A 513 15.05 -48.42 36.25
C PRO A 513 15.12 -47.99 37.73
N LEU A 514 14.16 -48.50 38.51
CA LEU A 514 14.24 -48.65 39.95
C LEU A 514 15.41 -49.59 40.31
N ARG A 515 16.38 -49.09 41.08
CA ARG A 515 17.36 -49.92 41.79
C ARG A 515 16.82 -50.26 43.19
N HIS A 516 16.50 -51.54 43.32
CA HIS A 516 16.55 -52.44 44.49
C HIS A 516 15.93 -52.03 45.83
N ALA A 517 14.84 -52.71 46.19
CA ALA A 517 14.87 -53.84 47.13
C ALA A 517 13.74 -54.83 46.77
#